data_AF-A0A836TCN8-F1
#
_entry.id   AF-A0A836TCN8-F1
#
_cell.length_a   1.000
_cell.length_b   1.000
_cell.length_c   1.000
_cell.angle_alpha   90.00
_cell.angle_beta   90.00
_cell.angle_gamma   90.00
#
_symmetry.space_group_name_H-M   'P 1'
#
loop_
_entity.id
_entity.type
_entity.pdbx_description
1 polymer ?
#
loop_
_entity_poly.entity_id
_entity_poly.type
_entity_poly.pdbx_seq_one_letter_code
_entity_poly.pdbx_strand_id
1 'polypeptide(L)'
;MNINRKFNYKKVRFYILIVLLFSFIGQTLFFDTINTISSLLVAFVSYFTFSAIFRKNIFPKAIFASFIVISFNISILSGPLVFQTLLFTPITNNLQVPLRVFFFSSLFQISLIIALYLYVNSSVLSISSAKINFYLKKIGVMKVPTKLQLWIMGVIGLSITFYYAGLNAMGGVEYGDVENKFLFALKFLTYAPFLILFRNQMSEKRYKLKKK
;
A
#
# COMPACT_ATOMS: atom_id res chain seq x y z
N MET A 1 25.68 -10.28 -10.68
CA MET A 1 24.42 -10.48 -11.41
C MET A 1 23.91 -9.12 -11.89
N ASN A 2 24.08 -8.83 -13.18
CA ASN A 2 23.91 -7.50 -13.78
C ASN A 2 22.41 -7.25 -14.06
N ILE A 3 21.64 -6.82 -13.05
CA ILE A 3 20.23 -6.48 -13.19
C ILE A 3 20.15 -5.05 -13.76
N ASN A 4 20.40 -4.92 -15.06
CA ASN A 4 20.22 -3.68 -15.81
C ASN A 4 19.01 -3.79 -16.78
N ARG A 5 17.97 -4.53 -16.37
CA ARG A 5 16.65 -4.44 -17.02
C ARG A 5 16.06 -3.08 -16.66
N LYS A 6 16.18 -2.11 -17.58
CA LYS A 6 15.42 -0.84 -17.50
C LYS A 6 13.93 -1.20 -17.38
N PHE A 7 13.35 -1.00 -16.20
CA PHE A 7 11.93 -1.27 -15.95
C PHE A 7 11.09 -0.43 -16.92
N ASN A 8 10.30 -1.09 -17.77
CA ASN A 8 9.54 -0.40 -18.82
C ASN A 8 8.16 0.01 -18.30
N TYR A 9 8.13 1.13 -17.57
CA TYR A 9 6.92 1.71 -16.97
C TYR A 9 5.75 1.86 -17.96
N LYS A 10 6.06 2.19 -19.23
CA LYS A 10 5.04 2.36 -20.27
C LYS A 10 4.35 1.05 -20.62
N LYS A 11 5.12 -0.03 -20.80
CA LYS A 11 4.57 -1.36 -21.11
C LYS A 11 3.73 -1.90 -19.95
N VAL A 12 4.23 -1.81 -18.71
CA VAL A 12 3.50 -2.28 -17.52
C VAL A 12 2.18 -1.53 -17.38
N ARG A 13 2.21 -0.19 -17.48
CA ARG A 13 0.99 0.63 -17.46
C ARG A 13 0.02 0.20 -18.56
N PHE A 14 0.51 0.00 -19.78
CA PHE A 14 -0.33 -0.38 -20.92
C PHE A 14 -1.09 -1.69 -20.68
N TYR A 15 -0.41 -2.74 -20.21
CA TYR A 15 -1.08 -4.02 -19.91
C TYR A 15 -2.11 -3.90 -18.79
N ILE A 16 -1.79 -3.17 -17.71
CA ILE A 16 -2.74 -2.95 -16.61
C ILE A 16 -4.00 -2.22 -17.11
N LEU A 17 -3.82 -1.20 -17.95
CA LEU A 17 -4.95 -0.44 -18.48
C LEU A 17 -5.83 -1.27 -19.43
N ILE A 18 -5.24 -2.17 -20.22
CA ILE A 18 -6.00 -3.12 -21.05
C ILE A 18 -6.85 -4.03 -20.17
N VAL A 19 -6.27 -4.61 -19.13
CA VAL A 19 -6.99 -5.50 -18.21
C VAL A 19 -8.16 -4.77 -17.55
N LEU A 20 -7.95 -3.51 -17.12
CA LEU A 20 -9.02 -2.69 -16.54
C LEU A 20 -10.11 -2.36 -17.55
N LEU A 21 -9.75 -2.03 -18.79
CA LEU A 21 -10.71 -1.74 -19.85
C LEU A 21 -11.57 -2.97 -20.15
N PHE A 22 -10.94 -4.14 -20.30
CA PHE A 22 -11.66 -5.39 -20.55
C PHE A 22 -12.59 -5.75 -19.38
N SER A 23 -12.11 -5.58 -18.15
CA SER A 23 -12.91 -5.84 -16.94
C SER A 23 -14.11 -4.90 -16.86
N PHE A 24 -13.91 -3.61 -17.16
CA PHE A 24 -15.00 -2.63 -17.22
C PHE A 24 -16.04 -3.01 -18.28
N ILE A 25 -15.62 -3.28 -19.51
CA ILE A 25 -16.52 -3.67 -20.61
C ILE A 25 -17.33 -4.91 -20.22
N GLY A 26 -16.68 -5.93 -19.65
CA GLY A 26 -17.36 -7.12 -19.14
C GLY A 26 -18.43 -6.76 -18.10
N GLN A 27 -18.08 -5.92 -17.12
CA GLN A 27 -19.04 -5.52 -16.08
C GLN A 27 -20.21 -4.69 -16.60
N THR A 28 -20.02 -3.92 -17.68
CA THR A 28 -21.10 -3.11 -18.27
C THR A 28 -22.05 -3.89 -19.17
N LEU A 29 -21.57 -4.95 -19.83
CA LEU A 29 -22.39 -5.71 -20.78
C LEU A 29 -23.33 -6.71 -20.09
N PHE A 30 -22.95 -7.22 -18.92
CA PHE A 30 -23.63 -8.35 -18.28
C PHE A 30 -24.43 -7.99 -17.02
N PHE A 31 -24.32 -6.77 -16.47
CA PHE A 31 -24.89 -6.42 -15.17
C PHE A 31 -25.61 -5.05 -15.14
N ASP A 32 -26.35 -4.82 -14.05
CA ASP A 32 -27.26 -3.68 -13.88
C ASP A 32 -26.60 -2.29 -13.92
N THR A 33 -27.44 -1.26 -14.02
CA THR A 33 -27.05 0.16 -14.06
C THR A 33 -26.18 0.58 -12.87
N ILE A 34 -26.51 0.14 -11.64
CA ILE A 34 -25.73 0.47 -10.44
C ILE A 34 -24.32 -0.13 -10.52
N ASN A 35 -24.22 -1.35 -11.05
CA ASN A 35 -22.94 -2.01 -11.27
C ASN A 35 -22.11 -1.27 -12.32
N THR A 36 -22.74 -0.85 -13.42
CA THR A 36 -22.13 -0.07 -14.50
C THR A 36 -21.59 1.28 -14.01
N ILE A 37 -22.35 2.02 -13.20
CA ILE A 37 -21.89 3.30 -12.63
C ILE A 37 -20.70 3.06 -11.68
N SER A 38 -20.80 2.04 -10.84
CA SER A 38 -19.74 1.68 -9.88
C SER A 38 -18.46 1.26 -10.60
N SER A 39 -18.56 0.40 -11.62
CA SER A 39 -17.43 -0.08 -12.41
C SER A 39 -16.77 1.05 -13.20
N LEU A 40 -17.54 2.00 -13.75
CA LEU A 40 -17.02 3.18 -14.43
C LEU A 40 -16.18 4.05 -13.49
N LEU A 41 -16.71 4.33 -12.30
CA LEU A 41 -16.03 5.16 -11.29
C LEU A 41 -14.73 4.49 -10.81
N VAL A 42 -14.78 3.19 -10.54
CA VAL A 42 -13.61 2.38 -10.15
C VAL A 42 -12.56 2.35 -11.27
N ALA A 43 -12.97 2.10 -12.51
CA ALA A 43 -12.09 2.04 -13.67
C ALA A 43 -11.42 3.40 -13.94
N PHE A 44 -12.18 4.49 -13.87
CA PHE A 44 -11.68 5.85 -14.09
C PHE A 44 -10.62 6.24 -13.06
N VAL A 45 -10.90 6.01 -11.77
CA VAL A 45 -9.96 6.35 -10.69
C VAL A 45 -8.73 5.44 -10.72
N SER A 46 -8.89 4.17 -11.05
CA SER A 46 -7.76 3.24 -11.21
C SER A 46 -6.90 3.61 -12.41
N TYR A 47 -7.50 4.00 -13.53
CA TYR A 47 -6.77 4.57 -14.68
C TYR A 47 -5.93 5.77 -14.28
N PHE A 48 -6.50 6.72 -13.53
CA PHE A 48 -5.78 7.90 -13.05
C PHE A 48 -4.65 7.52 -12.11
N THR A 49 -4.89 6.58 -11.18
CA THR A 49 -3.89 6.08 -10.22
C THR A 49 -2.66 5.51 -10.93
N PHE A 50 -2.86 4.53 -11.83
CA PHE A 50 -1.75 3.90 -12.55
C PHE A 50 -1.07 4.89 -13.51
N SER A 51 -1.83 5.79 -14.12
CA SER A 51 -1.28 6.83 -15.00
C SER A 51 -0.46 7.89 -14.26
N ALA A 52 -0.79 8.20 -13.00
CA ALA A 52 -0.01 9.09 -12.16
C ALA A 52 1.27 8.41 -11.67
N ILE A 53 1.17 7.19 -11.14
CA ILE A 53 2.28 6.52 -10.47
C ILE A 53 3.34 6.03 -11.45
N PHE A 54 2.96 5.39 -12.56
CA PHE A 54 3.90 4.88 -13.57
C PHE A 54 4.53 5.98 -14.45
N ARG A 55 4.44 7.25 -14.04
CA ARG A 55 5.27 8.33 -14.62
C ARG A 55 6.71 8.16 -14.18
N LYS A 56 7.65 8.40 -15.12
CA LYS A 56 9.10 8.29 -14.89
C LYS A 56 9.61 9.08 -13.67
N ASN A 57 8.90 10.13 -13.27
CA ASN A 57 9.34 11.05 -12.22
C ASN A 57 8.86 10.68 -10.81
N ILE A 58 7.83 9.84 -10.66
CA ILE A 58 7.18 9.60 -9.36
C ILE A 58 7.66 8.28 -8.75
N PHE A 59 7.46 7.16 -9.47
CA PHE A 59 7.77 5.82 -8.95
C PHE A 59 9.21 5.66 -8.42
N PRO A 60 10.27 6.12 -9.12
CA PRO A 60 11.64 5.97 -8.63
C PRO A 60 11.97 6.87 -7.44
N LYS A 61 11.31 8.04 -7.32
CA LYS A 61 11.58 9.01 -6.24
C LYS A 61 10.94 8.61 -4.92
N ALA A 62 9.77 7.97 -4.96
CA ALA A 62 9.01 7.59 -3.77
C ALA A 62 8.45 6.18 -3.90
N ILE A 63 9.33 5.17 -3.92
CA ILE A 63 8.94 3.79 -4.22
C ILE A 63 7.95 3.22 -3.18
N PHE A 64 8.20 3.43 -1.89
CA PHE A 64 7.34 2.92 -0.82
C PHE A 64 5.98 3.60 -0.80
N ALA A 65 5.95 4.94 -0.92
CA ALA A 65 4.70 5.67 -1.00
C ALA A 65 3.90 5.26 -2.25
N SER A 66 4.56 5.08 -3.39
CA SER A 66 3.94 4.57 -4.62
C SER A 66 3.35 3.17 -4.43
N PHE A 67 4.06 2.28 -3.73
CA PHE A 67 3.54 0.95 -3.39
C PHE A 67 2.31 1.01 -2.51
N ILE A 68 2.25 1.89 -1.51
CA ILE A 68 1.07 2.06 -0.66
C ILE A 68 -0.14 2.48 -1.51
N VAL A 69 0.03 3.48 -2.37
CA VAL A 69 -1.06 3.98 -3.23
C VAL A 69 -1.51 2.92 -4.25
N ILE A 70 -0.58 2.15 -4.84
CA ILE A 70 -0.92 1.02 -5.72
C ILE A 70 -1.65 -0.08 -4.95
N SER A 71 -1.15 -0.45 -3.77
CA SER A 71 -1.69 -1.57 -3.00
C SER A 71 -3.12 -1.29 -2.53
N PHE A 72 -3.39 -0.04 -2.11
CA PHE A 72 -4.74 0.40 -1.79
C PHE A 72 -5.66 0.29 -3.01
N ASN A 73 -5.22 0.79 -4.18
CA ASN A 73 -6.00 0.71 -5.41
C ASN A 73 -6.33 -0.73 -5.80
N ILE A 74 -5.34 -1.62 -5.76
CA ILE A 74 -5.52 -3.05 -6.09
C ILE A 74 -6.47 -3.69 -5.08
N SER A 75 -6.31 -3.43 -3.79
CA SER A 75 -7.10 -4.14 -2.76
C SER A 75 -8.57 -3.74 -2.77
N ILE A 76 -8.88 -2.46 -3.01
CA ILE A 76 -10.24 -1.92 -2.80
C ILE A 76 -10.97 -1.57 -4.10
N LEU A 77 -10.23 -1.24 -5.17
CA LEU A 77 -10.81 -0.72 -6.41
C LEU A 77 -10.57 -1.66 -7.60
N SER A 78 -9.35 -1.68 -8.15
CA SER A 78 -9.05 -2.42 -9.38
C SER A 78 -9.07 -3.93 -9.20
N GLY A 79 -8.67 -4.45 -8.02
CA GLY A 79 -8.73 -5.89 -7.73
C GLY A 79 -10.15 -6.42 -7.78
N PRO A 80 -11.10 -5.88 -7.00
CA PRO A 80 -12.50 -6.27 -7.08
C PRO A 80 -13.06 -6.19 -8.51
N LEU A 81 -12.74 -5.12 -9.25
CA LEU A 81 -13.17 -5.00 -10.65
C LEU A 81 -12.67 -6.17 -11.51
N VAL A 82 -11.40 -6.53 -11.41
CA VAL A 82 -10.81 -7.62 -12.22
C VAL A 82 -11.32 -8.98 -11.75
N PHE A 83 -11.24 -9.27 -10.45
CA PHE A 83 -11.59 -10.58 -9.91
C PHE A 83 -13.08 -10.89 -10.00
N GLN A 84 -13.97 -9.93 -9.72
CA GLN A 84 -15.41 -10.16 -9.86
C GLN A 84 -15.78 -10.39 -11.33
N THR A 85 -15.09 -9.73 -12.27
CA THR A 85 -15.29 -10.00 -13.70
C THR A 85 -14.86 -11.41 -14.09
N LEU A 86 -13.71 -11.88 -13.58
CA LEU A 86 -13.26 -13.25 -13.82
C LEU A 86 -14.19 -14.31 -13.22
N LEU A 87 -14.79 -14.00 -12.07
CA LEU A 87 -15.78 -14.85 -11.40
C LEU A 87 -17.20 -14.72 -11.99
N PHE A 88 -17.37 -13.87 -13.01
CA PHE A 88 -18.65 -13.58 -13.63
C PHE A 88 -19.72 -13.14 -12.62
N THR A 89 -19.31 -12.33 -11.67
CA THR A 89 -20.15 -11.74 -10.63
C THR A 89 -20.09 -10.21 -10.70
N PRO A 90 -21.16 -9.51 -10.27
CA PRO A 90 -21.15 -8.06 -10.29
C PRO A 90 -20.12 -7.53 -9.30
N ILE A 91 -19.48 -6.39 -9.60
CA ILE A 91 -18.57 -5.73 -8.65
C ILE A 91 -19.30 -5.30 -7.37
N THR A 92 -20.62 -5.14 -7.44
CA THR A 92 -21.49 -4.83 -6.30
C THR A 92 -21.84 -6.04 -5.43
N ASN A 93 -21.38 -7.25 -5.81
CA ASN A 93 -21.67 -8.46 -5.05
C ASN A 93 -21.16 -8.34 -3.60
N ASN A 94 -21.96 -8.80 -2.64
CA ASN A 94 -21.71 -8.69 -1.20
C ASN A 94 -21.61 -7.26 -0.63
N LEU A 95 -22.07 -6.23 -1.35
CA LEU A 95 -22.12 -4.85 -0.86
C LEU A 95 -23.57 -4.42 -0.65
N GLN A 96 -23.90 -3.96 0.57
CA GLN A 96 -25.21 -3.39 0.87
C GLN A 96 -25.43 -2.02 0.21
N VAL A 97 -24.38 -1.20 0.14
CA VAL A 97 -24.46 0.17 -0.41
C VAL A 97 -23.27 0.43 -1.36
N PRO A 98 -23.23 -0.25 -2.52
CA PRO A 98 -22.03 -0.31 -3.38
C PRO A 98 -21.57 1.08 -3.86
N LEU A 99 -22.52 1.90 -4.30
CA LEU A 99 -22.20 3.23 -4.86
C LEU A 99 -21.53 4.13 -3.82
N ARG A 100 -21.99 4.09 -2.57
CA ARG A 100 -21.40 4.85 -1.46
C ARG A 100 -19.98 4.37 -1.15
N VAL A 101 -19.78 3.05 -1.09
CA VAL A 101 -18.47 2.45 -0.79
C VAL A 101 -17.45 2.81 -1.85
N PHE A 102 -17.78 2.65 -3.14
CA PHE A 102 -16.86 2.98 -4.22
C PHE A 102 -16.60 4.47 -4.32
N PHE A 103 -17.63 5.31 -4.12
CA PHE A 103 -17.47 6.77 -4.13
C PHE A 103 -16.47 7.26 -3.07
N PHE A 104 -16.64 6.87 -1.80
CA PHE A 104 -15.71 7.27 -0.74
C PHE A 104 -14.32 6.65 -0.90
N SER A 105 -14.25 5.39 -1.35
CA SER A 105 -12.96 4.73 -1.63
C SER A 105 -12.20 5.45 -2.75
N SER A 106 -12.92 5.95 -3.76
CA SER A 106 -12.36 6.75 -4.84
C SER A 106 -11.91 8.13 -4.39
N LEU A 107 -12.67 8.82 -3.54
CA LEU A 107 -12.22 10.08 -2.94
C LEU A 107 -10.94 9.90 -2.12
N PHE A 108 -10.86 8.82 -1.33
CA PHE A 108 -9.66 8.48 -0.59
C PHE A 108 -8.48 8.13 -1.51
N GLN A 109 -8.72 7.41 -2.60
CA GLN A 109 -7.68 7.14 -3.59
C GLN A 109 -7.15 8.43 -4.23
N ILE A 110 -8.02 9.38 -4.56
CA ILE A 110 -7.64 10.68 -5.12
C ILE A 110 -6.81 11.47 -4.10
N SER A 111 -7.22 11.50 -2.83
CA SER A 111 -6.46 12.19 -1.78
C SER A 111 -5.07 11.59 -1.60
N LEU A 112 -4.93 10.27 -1.68
CA LEU A 112 -3.63 9.58 -1.67
C LEU A 112 -2.75 9.97 -2.87
N ILE A 113 -3.31 10.10 -4.07
CA ILE A 113 -2.56 10.51 -5.26
C ILE A 113 -2.08 11.97 -5.11
N ILE A 114 -2.94 12.85 -4.60
CA ILE A 114 -2.58 14.25 -4.32
C ILE A 114 -1.47 14.31 -3.29
N ALA A 115 -1.59 13.56 -2.19
CA ALA A 115 -0.57 13.48 -1.15
C ALA A 115 0.77 12.99 -1.70
N LEU A 116 0.77 11.95 -2.53
CA LEU A 116 1.98 11.44 -3.20
C LEU A 116 2.59 12.49 -4.14
N TYR A 117 1.76 13.19 -4.91
CA TYR A 117 2.23 14.22 -5.82
C TYR A 117 2.87 15.40 -5.07
N LEU A 118 2.24 15.87 -3.99
CA LEU A 118 2.78 16.91 -3.12
C LEU A 118 4.08 16.46 -2.45
N TYR A 119 4.13 15.22 -1.97
CA TYR A 119 5.33 14.65 -1.36
C TYR A 119 6.52 14.63 -2.32
N VAL A 120 6.29 14.27 -3.59
CA VAL A 120 7.37 14.15 -4.59
C VAL A 120 7.83 15.49 -5.16
N ASN A 121 6.93 16.47 -5.30
CA ASN A 121 7.21 17.72 -6.02
C ASN A 121 7.37 18.96 -5.11
N SER A 122 6.99 18.89 -3.84
CA SER A 122 7.09 20.06 -2.95
C SER A 122 8.51 20.24 -2.40
N SER A 123 9.13 21.37 -2.73
CA SER A 123 10.42 21.80 -2.17
C SER A 123 10.33 22.08 -0.66
N VAL A 124 9.20 22.61 -0.20
CA VAL A 124 8.95 22.92 1.22
C VAL A 124 8.95 21.64 2.07
N LEU A 125 8.26 20.59 1.61
CA LEU A 125 8.26 19.31 2.31
C LEU A 125 9.64 18.66 2.29
N SER A 126 10.40 18.81 1.20
CA SER A 126 11.77 18.31 1.13
C SER A 126 12.66 18.95 2.21
N ILE A 127 12.62 20.28 2.36
CA ILE A 127 13.41 21.00 3.37
C ILE A 127 12.99 20.58 4.80
N SER A 128 11.69 20.48 5.05
CA SER A 128 11.17 20.02 6.36
C SER A 128 11.63 18.59 6.68
N SER A 129 11.55 17.69 5.69
CA SER A 129 12.00 16.31 5.84
C SER A 129 13.50 16.21 6.14
N ALA A 130 14.33 17.09 5.58
CA ALA A 130 15.76 17.14 5.85
C ALA A 130 16.05 17.55 7.30
N LYS A 131 15.33 18.56 7.82
CA LYS A 131 15.44 18.99 9.22
C LYS A 131 14.99 17.87 10.17
N ILE A 132 13.84 17.26 9.91
CA ILE A 132 13.32 16.14 10.71
C ILE A 132 14.32 14.96 10.69
N ASN A 133 14.85 14.61 9.52
CA ASN A 133 15.85 13.55 9.39
C ASN A 133 17.14 13.86 10.15
N PHE A 134 17.55 15.13 10.23
CA PHE A 134 18.71 15.54 11.04
C PHE A 134 18.46 15.26 12.53
N TYR A 135 17.31 15.66 13.06
CA TYR A 135 16.94 15.39 14.45
C TYR A 135 16.77 13.89 14.74
N LEU A 136 16.10 13.15 13.86
CA LEU A 136 15.92 11.69 14.00
C LEU A 136 17.25 10.93 13.95
N LYS A 137 18.22 11.40 13.14
CA LYS A 137 19.58 10.86 13.14
C LYS A 137 20.31 11.16 14.44
N LYS A 138 20.16 12.38 14.98
CA LYS A 138 20.79 12.79 16.25
C LYS A 138 20.31 11.94 17.43
N ILE A 139 19.01 11.65 17.50
CA ILE A 139 18.40 10.80 18.54
C ILE A 139 18.73 9.31 18.31
N GLY A 140 19.25 8.95 17.14
CA GLY A 140 19.65 7.58 16.83
C GLY A 140 18.49 6.68 16.37
N VAL A 141 17.29 7.23 16.15
CA VAL A 141 16.12 6.50 15.64
C VAL A 141 16.39 5.89 14.26
N MET A 142 17.23 6.54 13.45
CA MET A 142 17.62 6.08 12.11
C MET A 142 18.81 5.10 12.10
N LYS A 143 19.17 4.53 13.26
CA LYS A 143 20.18 3.44 13.34
C LYS A 143 19.50 2.13 12.94
N VAL A 144 20.19 1.33 12.13
CA VAL A 144 19.68 0.01 11.72
C VAL A 144 19.62 -0.88 12.97
N PRO A 145 18.47 -1.51 13.28
CA PRO A 145 18.37 -2.36 14.46
C PRO A 145 19.31 -3.57 14.39
N THR A 146 19.74 -4.04 15.55
CA THR A 146 20.56 -5.25 15.67
C THR A 146 19.72 -6.50 15.38
N LYS A 147 20.38 -7.62 15.04
CA LYS A 147 19.68 -8.91 14.83
C LYS A 147 18.84 -9.28 16.06
N LEU A 148 19.39 -9.06 17.25
CA LEU A 148 18.74 -9.33 18.52
C LEU A 148 17.51 -8.43 18.73
N GLN A 149 17.60 -7.13 18.41
CA GLN A 149 16.44 -6.23 18.47
C GLN A 149 15.31 -6.67 17.52
N LEU A 150 15.62 -7.08 16.30
CA LEU A 150 14.62 -7.57 15.35
C LEU A 150 13.93 -8.87 15.83
N TRP A 151 14.68 -9.76 16.49
CA TRP A 151 14.12 -10.95 17.11
C TRP A 151 13.21 -10.61 18.29
N ILE A 152 13.63 -9.70 19.18
CA ILE A 152 12.79 -9.22 20.29
C ILE A 152 11.49 -8.64 19.77
N MET A 153 11.55 -7.77 18.75
CA MET A 153 10.36 -7.21 18.09
C MET A 153 9.45 -8.32 17.54
N GLY A 154 10.05 -9.33 16.88
CA GLY A 154 9.34 -10.50 16.39
C GLY A 154 8.60 -11.24 17.48
N VAL A 155 9.30 -11.57 18.58
CA VAL A 155 8.71 -12.27 19.74
C VAL A 155 7.56 -11.46 20.34
N ILE A 156 7.70 -10.14 20.50
CA ILE A 156 6.63 -9.27 20.99
C ILE A 156 5.39 -9.38 20.09
N GLY A 157 5.54 -9.22 18.77
CA GLY A 157 4.42 -9.33 17.85
C GLY A 157 3.77 -10.72 17.83
N LEU A 158 4.59 -11.76 17.98
CA LEU A 158 4.15 -13.15 18.01
C LEU A 158 3.34 -13.44 19.29
N SER A 159 3.80 -12.96 20.46
CA SER A 159 3.06 -13.05 21.72
C SER A 159 1.70 -12.35 21.65
N ILE A 160 1.65 -11.17 21.03
CA ILE A 160 0.39 -10.44 20.79
C ILE A 160 -0.53 -11.26 19.87
N THR A 161 0.02 -11.88 18.82
CA THR A 161 -0.77 -12.71 17.90
C THR A 161 -1.36 -13.92 18.63
N PHE A 162 -0.62 -14.57 19.52
CA PHE A 162 -1.13 -15.66 20.37
C PHE A 162 -2.18 -15.18 21.36
N TYR A 163 -1.96 -14.05 22.03
CA TYR A 163 -2.94 -13.44 22.94
C TYR A 163 -4.28 -13.21 22.22
N TYR A 164 -4.24 -12.63 21.01
CA TYR A 164 -5.43 -12.43 20.19
C TYR A 164 -6.04 -13.72 19.66
N ALA A 165 -5.25 -14.73 19.33
CA ALA A 165 -5.77 -16.03 18.92
C ALA A 165 -6.54 -16.69 20.08
N GLY A 166 -6.06 -16.55 21.32
CA GLY A 166 -6.74 -17.02 22.52
C GLY A 166 -8.01 -16.22 22.85
N LEU A 167 -7.96 -14.89 22.75
CA LEU A 167 -9.13 -14.03 23.01
C LEU A 167 -10.26 -14.23 21.99
N ASN A 168 -9.93 -14.34 20.70
CA ASN A 168 -10.93 -14.56 19.65
C ASN A 168 -11.66 -15.90 19.79
N ALA A 169 -11.10 -16.87 20.55
CA ALA A 169 -11.79 -18.11 20.88
C ALA A 169 -12.89 -17.93 21.93
N MET A 170 -12.93 -16.78 22.64
CA MET A 170 -13.85 -16.51 23.75
C MET A 170 -14.89 -15.39 23.49
N GLY A 171 -14.82 -14.68 22.36
CA GLY A 171 -15.96 -13.94 21.80
C GLY A 171 -15.86 -12.41 21.76
N GLY A 172 -16.58 -11.82 20.79
CA GLY A 172 -17.04 -10.43 20.74
C GLY A 172 -16.02 -9.34 20.34
N VAL A 173 -16.29 -8.60 19.26
CA VAL A 173 -15.58 -7.34 18.98
C VAL A 173 -16.08 -6.26 19.94
N GLU A 174 -15.33 -5.99 21.00
CA GLU A 174 -15.67 -4.93 21.96
C GLU A 174 -15.35 -3.54 21.38
N TYR A 175 -16.40 -2.76 21.13
CA TYR A 175 -16.30 -1.38 20.70
C TYR A 175 -15.99 -0.49 21.90
N GLY A 176 -14.76 0.05 21.97
CA GLY A 176 -14.36 0.99 23.02
C GLY A 176 -13.05 0.64 23.70
N ASP A 177 -12.52 -0.56 23.46
CA ASP A 177 -11.26 -0.99 24.04
C ASP A 177 -10.06 -0.38 23.30
N VAL A 178 -9.50 0.67 23.90
CA VAL A 178 -8.32 1.39 23.38
C VAL A 178 -7.05 0.58 23.60
N GLU A 179 -6.96 -0.17 24.69
CA GLU A 179 -5.76 -0.93 25.06
C GLU A 179 -5.57 -2.11 24.11
N ASN A 180 -6.62 -2.89 23.88
CA ASN A 180 -6.57 -3.98 22.93
C ASN A 180 -6.25 -3.43 21.52
N LYS A 181 -6.90 -2.36 21.06
CA LYS A 181 -6.57 -1.76 19.74
C LYS A 181 -5.13 -1.29 19.63
N PHE A 182 -4.55 -0.77 20.71
CA PHE A 182 -3.13 -0.42 20.75
C PHE A 182 -2.23 -1.66 20.61
N LEU A 183 -2.51 -2.73 21.35
CA LEU A 183 -1.80 -4.00 21.22
C LEU A 183 -1.95 -4.60 19.81
N PHE A 184 -3.14 -4.52 19.21
CA PHE A 184 -3.39 -4.97 17.85
C PHE A 184 -2.51 -4.22 16.85
N ALA A 185 -2.30 -2.92 17.07
CA ALA A 185 -1.43 -2.11 16.23
C ALA A 185 0.04 -2.55 16.28
N LEU A 186 0.49 -3.28 17.30
CA LEU A 186 1.85 -3.83 17.37
C LEU A 186 2.01 -5.19 16.68
N LYS A 187 0.92 -5.79 16.18
CA LYS A 187 0.95 -7.10 15.50
C LYS A 187 1.86 -7.14 14.27
N PHE A 188 2.09 -6.01 13.59
CA PHE A 188 3.00 -5.95 12.45
C PHE A 188 4.45 -6.31 12.82
N LEU A 189 4.85 -6.19 14.10
CA LEU A 189 6.19 -6.52 14.58
C LEU A 189 6.51 -8.02 14.42
N THR A 190 5.51 -8.88 14.29
CA THR A 190 5.68 -10.32 14.02
C THR A 190 6.56 -10.55 12.79
N TYR A 191 6.51 -9.64 11.81
CA TYR A 191 7.29 -9.75 10.58
C TYR A 191 8.69 -9.12 10.67
N ALA A 192 9.07 -8.51 11.80
CA ALA A 192 10.37 -7.86 11.98
C ALA A 192 11.58 -8.79 11.74
N PRO A 193 11.57 -10.08 12.14
CA PRO A 193 12.70 -10.99 11.87
C PRO A 193 12.98 -11.19 10.38
N PHE A 194 11.97 -11.11 9.50
CA PHE A 194 12.17 -11.24 8.05
C PHE A 194 13.03 -10.11 7.48
N LEU A 195 13.12 -8.95 8.15
CA LEU A 195 14.00 -7.85 7.76
C LEU A 195 15.49 -8.20 7.89
N ILE A 196 15.85 -9.26 8.63
CA ILE A 196 17.23 -9.73 8.76
C ILE A 196 17.80 -10.12 7.39
N LEU A 197 16.99 -10.73 6.51
CA LEU A 197 17.39 -11.15 5.17
C LEU A 197 17.85 -9.97 4.30
N PHE A 198 17.26 -8.79 4.52
CA PHE A 198 17.55 -7.57 3.76
C PHE A 198 18.56 -6.64 4.45
N ARG A 199 19.01 -6.99 5.66
CA ARG A 199 19.89 -6.13 6.49
C ARG A 199 21.23 -5.83 5.84
N ASN A 200 21.87 -6.83 5.23
CA ASN A 200 23.20 -6.65 4.62
C ASN A 200 23.14 -5.64 3.46
N GLN A 201 22.07 -5.65 2.67
CA GLN A 201 21.86 -4.69 1.57
C GLN A 201 21.63 -3.25 2.08
N MET A 202 20.98 -3.10 3.24
CA MET A 202 20.77 -1.79 3.87
C MET A 202 22.03 -1.25 4.57
N SER A 203 22.89 -2.12 5.08
CA SER A 203 24.14 -1.75 5.76
C SER A 203 25.26 -1.37 4.77
N GLU A 204 25.43 -2.12 3.68
CA GLU A 204 26.56 -1.92 2.74
C GLU A 204 26.53 -0.58 1.99
N LYS A 205 25.34 -0.04 1.68
CA LYS A 205 25.23 1.30 1.06
C LYS A 205 25.81 2.42 1.93
N ARG A 206 25.84 2.27 3.26
CA ARG A 206 26.47 3.25 4.17
C ARG A 206 27.99 3.17 4.16
N TYR A 207 28.58 1.99 3.94
CA TYR A 207 30.04 1.83 3.93
C TYR A 207 30.69 2.49 2.70
N LYS A 208 30.01 2.45 1.54
CA LYS A 208 30.48 3.11 0.31
C LYS A 208 30.33 4.64 0.32
N LEU A 209 29.40 5.20 1.10
CA LEU A 209 29.21 6.64 1.24
C LEU A 209 30.16 7.29 2.26
N LYS A 210 30.79 6.50 3.14
CA LYS A 210 31.81 6.98 4.10
C LYS A 210 33.25 6.95 3.54
N LYS A 211 33.45 6.36 2.35
CA LYS A 211 34.75 6.21 1.67
C LYS A 211 34.89 7.10 0.42
N LYS A 212 33.97 8.04 0.21
CA LYS A 212 34.08 9.16 -0.75
C LYS A 212 34.01 10.46 0.04
#